data_AF-A0A7V2TS74-F1
#
_entry.id   AF-A0A7V2TS74-F1
#
_cell.length_a   1.000
_cell.length_b   1.000
_cell.length_c   1.000
_cell.angle_alpha   90.00
_cell.angle_beta   90.00
_cell.angle_gamma   90.00
#
_symmetry.space_group_name_H-M   'P 1'
#
loop_
_entity.id
_entity.type
_entity.pdbx_description
1 polymer ?
#
loop_
_entity_poly.entity_id
_entity_poly.type
_entity_poly.pdbx_seq_one_letter_code
_entity_poly.pdbx_strand_id
1 'polypeptide(L)'
;MESPHPLHRFRLAGFRFVLEPLDTLRLPEYKGSAFRGGFGYAFKKVVCALRSKDCPECLLREKCIYSYVFETPPPADTRLMRKYPAAPHPFVLLPPLEEDRI
;
A
#
# COMPACT_ATOMS: atom_id res chain seq x y z
N MET A 1 -5.12 27.95 -23.67
CA MET A 1 -5.51 27.88 -22.25
C MET A 1 -4.90 26.60 -21.70
N GLU A 2 -3.67 26.67 -21.20
CA GLU A 2 -2.98 25.50 -20.65
C GLU A 2 -3.71 25.01 -19.41
N SER A 3 -4.28 23.81 -19.49
CA SER A 3 -4.82 23.11 -18.33
C SER A 3 -3.67 22.91 -17.32
N PRO A 4 -3.86 23.23 -16.03
CA PRO A 4 -2.80 23.10 -15.03
C PRO A 4 -2.30 21.65 -14.98
N HIS A 5 -0.99 21.46 -15.07
CA HIS A 5 -0.37 20.14 -15.07
C HIS A 5 -0.80 19.38 -13.79
N PRO A 6 -1.32 18.14 -13.89
CA PRO A 6 -1.94 17.44 -12.76
C PRO A 6 -1.00 17.22 -11.57
N LEU A 7 0.32 17.30 -11.80
CA LEU A 7 1.33 17.11 -10.76
C LEU A 7 1.64 18.37 -9.92
N HIS A 8 1.07 19.55 -10.23
CA HIS A 8 1.43 20.78 -9.50
C HIS A 8 1.08 20.77 -7.99
N ARG A 9 0.23 19.84 -7.54
CA ARG A 9 -0.13 19.63 -6.13
C ARG A 9 0.31 18.28 -5.58
N PHE A 10 1.16 17.57 -6.32
CA PHE A 10 1.66 16.27 -5.88
C PHE A 10 2.57 16.46 -4.67
N ARG A 11 2.20 15.84 -3.54
CA ARG A 11 2.99 15.87 -2.31
C ARG A 11 3.46 14.48 -1.96
N LEU A 12 4.74 14.38 -1.61
CA LEU A 12 5.40 13.18 -1.17
C LEU A 12 5.91 13.41 0.25
N ALA A 13 5.94 12.35 1.05
CA ALA A 13 6.60 12.34 2.33
C ALA A 13 7.49 11.10 2.40
N GLY A 14 8.75 11.29 2.80
CA GLY A 14 9.71 10.21 3.00
C GLY A 14 9.79 9.84 4.47
N PHE A 15 9.73 8.55 4.77
CA PHE A 15 9.84 8.01 6.11
C PHE A 15 10.88 6.89 6.12
N ARG A 16 11.77 6.90 7.13
CA ARG A 16 12.73 5.83 7.37
C ARG A 16 12.34 5.09 8.64
N PHE A 17 12.11 3.79 8.51
CA PHE A 17 11.89 2.90 9.64
C PHE A 17 13.16 2.08 9.87
N VAL A 18 13.64 2.06 11.10
CA VAL A 18 14.70 1.17 11.56
C VAL A 18 14.03 0.17 12.51
N LEU A 19 14.12 -1.11 12.17
CA LEU A 19 13.44 -2.18 12.89
C LEU A 19 14.49 -3.14 13.43
N GLU A 20 14.33 -3.54 14.68
CA GLU A 20 15.14 -4.58 15.31
C GLU A 20 14.26 -5.82 15.52
N PRO A 21 14.70 -7.01 15.07
CA PRO A 21 13.93 -8.23 15.29
C PRO A 21 13.99 -8.62 16.77
N LEU A 22 12.84 -8.95 17.36
CA LEU A 22 12.75 -9.37 18.76
C LEU A 22 13.27 -10.80 18.99
N ASP A 23 13.30 -11.60 17.93
CA ASP A 23 13.72 -13.00 17.90
C ASP A 23 14.43 -13.29 16.57
N THR A 24 14.94 -14.51 16.39
CA THR A 24 15.51 -14.94 15.10
C THR A 24 14.51 -14.72 13.96
N LEU A 25 14.85 -13.81 13.06
CA LEU A 25 14.05 -13.47 11.88
C LEU A 25 14.67 -14.12 10.66
N ARG A 26 13.87 -14.89 9.92
CA ARG A 26 14.23 -15.42 8.59
C ARG A 26 13.40 -14.72 7.52
N LEU A 27 14.04 -13.91 6.68
CA LEU A 27 13.42 -13.18 5.59
C LEU A 27 13.52 -13.97 4.27
N PRO A 28 12.51 -13.86 3.40
CA PRO A 28 12.62 -14.34 2.04
C PRO A 28 13.69 -13.54 1.30
N GLU A 29 14.21 -14.13 0.23
CA GLU A 29 15.13 -13.48 -0.72
C GLU A 29 14.56 -12.14 -1.22
N TYR A 30 13.27 -12.11 -1.55
CA TYR A 30 12.57 -10.87 -1.86
C TYR A 30 11.92 -10.24 -0.61
N LYS A 31 12.73 -9.53 0.17
CA LYS A 31 12.33 -8.82 1.41
C LYS A 31 11.11 -7.90 1.22
N GLY A 32 10.95 -7.32 0.03
CA GLY A 32 9.85 -6.41 -0.29
C GLY A 32 8.46 -7.02 -0.11
N SER A 33 8.27 -8.32 -0.44
CA SER A 33 6.98 -8.98 -0.25
C SER A 33 6.63 -9.14 1.22
N ALA A 34 7.61 -9.54 2.05
CA ALA A 34 7.45 -9.69 3.49
C ALA A 34 7.12 -8.34 4.15
N PHE A 35 7.89 -7.29 3.85
CA PHE A 35 7.64 -5.96 4.41
C PHE A 35 6.33 -5.34 3.91
N ARG A 36 5.95 -5.54 2.63
CA ARG A 36 4.64 -5.10 2.13
C ARG A 36 3.50 -5.80 2.86
N GLY A 37 3.61 -7.11 3.06
CA GLY A 37 2.63 -7.89 3.82
C GLY A 37 2.51 -7.44 5.27
N GLY A 38 3.65 -7.28 5.96
CA GLY A 38 3.71 -6.79 7.34
C GLY A 38 3.14 -5.38 7.50
N PHE A 39 3.50 -4.46 6.60
CA PHE A 39 2.95 -3.10 6.58
C PHE A 39 1.44 -3.13 6.37
N GLY A 40 0.93 -3.90 5.40
CA GLY A 40 -0.51 -4.04 5.18
C GLY A 40 -1.25 -4.58 6.39
N TYR A 41 -0.72 -5.62 7.01
CA TYR A 41 -1.30 -6.20 8.22
C TYR A 41 -1.35 -5.20 9.38
N ALA A 42 -0.24 -4.53 9.68
CA ALA A 42 -0.15 -3.54 10.75
C ALA A 42 -1.06 -2.33 10.46
N PHE A 43 -1.04 -1.82 9.22
CA PHE A 43 -1.87 -0.71 8.80
C PHE A 43 -3.37 -1.04 8.93
N LYS A 44 -3.79 -2.22 8.45
CA LYS A 44 -5.18 -2.70 8.60
C LYS A 44 -5.60 -2.72 10.07
N LYS A 45 -4.74 -3.23 10.97
CA LYS A 45 -5.04 -3.28 12.41
C LYS A 45 -5.31 -1.91 13.02
N VAL A 46 -4.55 -0.89 12.59
CA VAL A 46 -4.65 0.49 13.07
C VAL A 46 -5.89 1.19 12.51
N VAL A 47 -6.12 1.12 11.19
CA VAL A 47 -7.13 1.97 10.54
C VAL A 47 -8.49 1.28 10.31
N CYS A 48 -8.56 -0.06 10.32
CA CYS A 48 -9.78 -0.77 9.99
C CYS A 48 -10.72 -0.88 11.21
N ALA A 49 -11.93 -0.32 11.08
CA ALA A 49 -12.99 -0.46 12.08
C ALA A 49 -13.62 -1.87 12.11
N LEU A 50 -13.57 -2.61 10.98
CA LEU A 50 -14.28 -3.88 10.77
C LEU A 50 -13.30 -5.04 10.57
N ARG A 51 -12.29 -5.14 11.44
CA ARG A 51 -11.07 -5.96 11.33
C ARG A 51 -11.24 -7.39 10.79
N SER A 52 -12.42 -8.00 10.93
CA SER A 52 -12.73 -9.38 10.56
C SER A 52 -13.44 -9.56 9.20
N LYS A 53 -13.69 -8.48 8.44
CA LYS A 53 -14.31 -8.57 7.10
C LYS A 53 -13.28 -8.47 5.98
N ASP A 54 -13.59 -9.14 4.88
CA ASP A 54 -12.89 -8.97 3.61
C ASP A 54 -13.17 -7.58 3.04
N CYS A 55 -12.12 -6.93 2.53
CA CYS A 55 -12.20 -5.56 2.04
C CYS A 55 -13.05 -5.39 0.77
N PRO A 56 -13.07 -6.34 -0.19
CA PRO A 56 -13.94 -6.24 -1.36
C PRO A 56 -15.44 -6.13 -1.03
N GLU A 57 -15.89 -6.86 -0.01
CA GLU A 57 -17.30 -6.91 0.43
C GLU A 57 -17.64 -5.85 1.50
N CYS A 58 -16.71 -4.93 1.77
CA CYS A 58 -16.86 -3.95 2.85
C CYS A 58 -17.69 -2.74 2.40
N LEU A 59 -18.73 -2.40 3.17
CA LEU A 59 -19.57 -1.21 2.92
C LEU A 59 -18.76 0.10 2.86
N LEU A 60 -17.63 0.16 3.56
CA LEU A 60 -16.77 1.35 3.62
C LEU A 60 -15.70 1.39 2.53
N ARG A 61 -15.62 0.39 1.63
CA ARG A 61 -14.52 0.20 0.66
C ARG A 61 -14.11 1.50 -0.05
N GLU A 62 -15.06 2.22 -0.64
CA GLU A 62 -14.79 3.46 -1.40
C GLU A 62 -14.22 4.62 -0.57
N LYS A 63 -14.48 4.65 0.75
CA LYS A 63 -14.03 5.71 1.67
C LYS A 63 -12.99 5.22 2.68
N CYS A 64 -12.61 3.95 2.61
CA CYS A 64 -11.75 3.32 3.58
C CYS A 64 -10.29 3.64 3.27
N ILE A 65 -9.57 4.20 4.25
CA ILE A 65 -8.16 4.54 4.11
C ILE A 65 -7.31 3.29 3.80
N TYR A 66 -7.63 2.15 4.42
CA TYR A 66 -6.97 0.87 4.08
C TYR A 66 -7.19 0.51 2.61
N SER A 67 -8.44 0.57 2.14
CA SER A 67 -8.77 0.25 0.74
C SER A 67 -8.09 1.20 -0.22
N TYR A 68 -8.00 2.49 0.08
CA TYR A 68 -7.31 3.45 -0.77
C TYR A 68 -5.82 3.13 -0.90
N VAL A 69 -5.15 2.74 0.19
CA VAL A 69 -3.70 2.50 0.20
C VAL A 69 -3.33 1.13 -0.37
N PHE A 70 -4.06 0.05 -0.03
CA PHE A 70 -3.66 -1.33 -0.31
C PHE A 70 -4.45 -2.05 -1.39
N GLU A 71 -5.72 -1.70 -1.58
CA GLU A 71 -6.57 -2.28 -2.64
C GLU A 71 -6.62 -1.36 -3.86
N THR A 72 -6.55 -0.04 -3.61
CA THR A 72 -6.57 1.08 -4.56
C THR A 72 -7.50 0.81 -5.75
N PRO A 73 -8.81 0.57 -5.53
CA PRO A 73 -9.73 0.27 -6.61
C PRO A 73 -9.73 1.43 -7.62
N PRO A 74 -9.75 1.15 -8.93
CA PRO A 74 -9.87 2.20 -9.93
C PRO A 74 -11.20 2.94 -9.75
N PRO A 75 -11.23 4.28 -9.95
CA PRO A 75 -12.48 5.03 -9.92
C PRO A 75 -13.55 4.44 -10.84
N ALA A 76 -14.83 4.49 -10.44
CA ALA A 76 -15.92 3.90 -11.22
C ALA A 76 -16.05 4.50 -12.65
N ASP A 77 -15.64 5.76 -12.83
CA ASP A 77 -15.66 6.49 -14.11
C ASP A 77 -14.37 6.32 -14.93
N THR A 78 -13.49 5.40 -14.54
CA THR A 78 -12.19 5.13 -15.19
C THR A 78 -12.37 4.86 -16.69
N ARG A 79 -11.79 5.72 -17.53
CA ARG A 79 -11.83 5.60 -19.01
C ARG A 79 -10.65 4.83 -19.60
N LEU A 80 -9.51 4.83 -18.90
CA LEU A 80 -8.25 4.22 -19.33
C LEU A 80 -7.83 3.12 -18.34
N MET A 81 -7.09 2.10 -18.78
CA MET A 81 -6.58 1.04 -17.88
C MET A 81 -7.66 0.21 -17.15
N ARG A 82 -8.87 0.08 -17.73
CA ARG A 82 -10.00 -0.69 -17.16
C ARG A 82 -9.75 -2.18 -16.91
N LYS A 83 -8.69 -2.75 -17.49
CA LYS A 83 -8.31 -4.16 -17.30
C LYS A 83 -7.53 -4.40 -16.01
N TYR A 84 -7.03 -3.36 -15.37
CA TYR A 84 -6.27 -3.49 -14.13
C TYR A 84 -7.21 -3.48 -12.93
N PRO A 85 -7.11 -4.44 -12.00
CA PRO A 85 -8.00 -4.53 -10.85
C PRO A 85 -7.75 -3.44 -9.81
N ALA A 86 -6.58 -2.81 -9.85
CA ALA A 86 -6.14 -1.75 -8.95
C ALA A 86 -5.38 -0.67 -9.73
N ALA A 87 -5.53 0.59 -9.32
CA ALA A 87 -4.65 1.67 -9.71
C ALA A 87 -3.30 1.55 -8.94
N PRO A 88 -2.24 2.25 -9.38
CA PRO A 88 -0.96 2.23 -8.67
C PRO A 88 -1.12 2.65 -7.21
N HIS A 89 -0.65 1.80 -6.29
CA HIS A 89 -0.73 2.08 -4.86
C HIS A 89 0.06 3.37 -4.52
N PRO A 90 -0.45 4.23 -3.63
CA PRO A 90 0.11 5.55 -3.36
C PRO A 90 1.32 5.52 -2.41
N PHE A 91 2.11 4.45 -2.42
CA PHE A 91 3.31 4.30 -1.60
C PHE A 91 4.36 3.43 -2.29
N VAL A 92 5.62 3.67 -1.93
CA VAL A 92 6.76 2.86 -2.35
C VAL A 92 7.45 2.34 -1.10
N LEU A 93 7.71 1.04 -1.04
CA LEU A 93 8.56 0.44 -0.01
C LEU A 93 9.94 0.18 -0.61
N LEU A 94 10.96 0.71 0.05
CA LEU A 94 12.36 0.50 -0.28
C LEU A 94 12.97 -0.39 0.82
N PRO A 95 12.88 -1.72 0.69
CA PRO A 95 13.59 -2.61 1.60
C PRO A 95 15.10 -2.50 1.37
N PRO A 96 15.94 -2.95 2.32
CA PRO A 96 17.37 -3.11 2.09
C PRO A 96 17.62 -3.94 0.82
N LEU A 97 18.54 -3.48 -0.02
CA LEU A 97 18.85 -4.11 -1.32
C LEU A 97 19.68 -5.40 -1.18
N GLU A 98 20.09 -5.74 0.03
CA GLU A 98 20.91 -6.92 0.30
C GLU A 98 20.10 -8.18 -0.02
N GLU A 99 20.65 -9.05 -0.87
CA GLU A 99 20.02 -10.31 -1.30
C GLU A 99 20.16 -11.43 -0.26
N ASP A 100 20.92 -11.20 0.80
CA ASP A 100 21.16 -12.20 1.83
C ASP A 100 19.87 -12.53 2.60
N ARG A 101 19.59 -13.84 2.66
CA ARG A 101 18.62 -14.42 3.60
C ARG A 101 19.17 -14.24 5.01
N ILE A 102 18.65 -13.26 5.72
CA ILE A 102 18.85 -13.09 7.17
C ILE A 102 17.77 -13.93 7.83
#